data_AF-A0A670K3B0-F1
#
_entry.id   AF-A0A670K3B0-F1
#
_cell.length_a   1.000
_cell.length_b   1.000
_cell.length_c   1.000
_cell.angle_alpha   90.00
_cell.angle_beta   90.00
_cell.angle_gamma   90.00
#
_symmetry.space_group_name_H-M   'P 1'
#
loop_
_entity.id
_entity.type
_entity.pdbx_description
1 polymer ?
#
loop_
_entity_poly.entity_id
_entity_poly.type
_entity_poly.pdbx_seq_one_letter_code
_entity_poly.pdbx_strand_id
1 'polypeptide(L)'
;MTKAGSDDVVFYLVFTGSAVQHCTSTRKLDSGTLETIAPGHDCCETVKVSLCAAKQGSPLLVVAEDSLQFVQDEAYDAAQFLATCAGNQQALNFTRFLDKSRPPAGDVDFLDEKVALAFRHLKLPAGWNVLGADHTANGKMVC
;
A
#
# COMPACT_ATOMS: atom_id res chain seq x y z
N MET A 1 -38.57 27.86 20.11
CA MET A 1 -38.10 26.94 19.06
C MET A 1 -36.58 26.90 19.09
N THR A 2 -36.00 25.74 19.40
CA THR A 2 -34.57 25.44 19.14
C THR A 2 -34.51 24.04 18.54
N LYS A 3 -33.69 23.95 17.48
CA LYS A 3 -33.69 22.95 16.41
C LYS A 3 -33.29 21.56 16.92
N ALA A 4 -34.11 20.55 16.68
CA ALA A 4 -33.66 19.15 16.68
C ALA A 4 -32.69 18.98 15.49
N GLY A 5 -31.40 18.77 15.76
CA GLY A 5 -30.36 18.65 14.74
C GLY A 5 -29.95 17.19 14.55
N SER A 6 -30.54 16.57 13.53
CA SER A 6 -30.19 15.31 12.85
C SER A 6 -29.91 14.05 13.68
N ASP A 7 -30.62 12.98 13.34
CA ASP A 7 -30.11 11.61 13.40
C ASP A 7 -28.65 11.55 12.93
N ASP A 8 -27.72 11.34 13.86
CA ASP A 8 -26.30 11.24 13.55
C ASP A 8 -26.01 9.83 13.02
N VAL A 9 -26.29 9.63 11.74
CA VAL A 9 -25.98 8.38 11.03
C VAL A 9 -24.52 8.42 10.62
N VAL A 10 -23.73 7.48 11.15
CA VAL A 10 -22.32 7.30 10.81
C VAL A 10 -22.18 6.20 9.78
N PHE A 11 -21.40 6.45 8.73
CA PHE A 11 -21.16 5.49 7.66
C PHE A 11 -19.78 4.85 7.78
N TYR A 12 -19.72 3.54 7.54
CA TYR A 12 -18.50 2.73 7.54
C TYR A 12 -18.40 1.94 6.25
N LEU A 13 -17.18 1.71 5.78
CA LEU A 13 -16.91 0.77 4.69
C LEU A 13 -16.23 -0.47 5.25
N VAL A 14 -16.86 -1.62 5.00
CA VAL A 14 -16.36 -2.94 5.40
C VAL A 14 -15.85 -3.66 4.16
N PHE A 15 -14.56 -3.97 4.14
CA PHE A 15 -13.89 -4.72 3.10
C PHE A 15 -13.76 -6.18 3.57
N THR A 16 -14.36 -7.12 2.86
CA THR A 16 -14.35 -8.55 3.19
C THR A 16 -13.61 -9.30 2.09
N GLY A 17 -12.38 -9.69 2.40
CA GLY A 17 -11.58 -10.60 1.57
C GLY A 17 -11.69 -12.04 2.05
N SER A 18 -10.85 -12.91 1.47
CA SER A 18 -10.81 -14.34 1.72
C SER A 18 -10.27 -14.70 3.10
N ALA A 19 -9.28 -13.95 3.58
CA ALA A 19 -8.59 -14.20 4.86
C ALA A 19 -8.83 -13.11 5.90
N VAL A 20 -9.09 -11.87 5.48
CA VAL A 20 -9.18 -10.70 6.35
C VAL A 20 -10.42 -9.87 6.06
N GLN A 21 -10.94 -9.23 7.11
CA GLN A 21 -12.01 -8.26 7.03
C GLN A 21 -11.55 -6.95 7.67
N HIS A 22 -11.63 -5.85 6.93
CA HIS A 22 -11.24 -4.53 7.38
C HIS A 22 -12.46 -3.62 7.50
N CYS A 23 -12.49 -2.79 8.54
CA CYS A 23 -13.53 -1.77 8.73
C CYS A 23 -12.87 -0.40 8.77
N THR A 24 -13.36 0.53 7.95
CA THR A 24 -12.86 1.91 7.87
C THR A 24 -13.98 2.90 8.12
N SER A 25 -13.66 4.00 8.79
CA SER A 25 -14.57 5.14 8.91
C SER A 25 -14.64 5.88 7.58
N THR A 26 -15.76 6.55 7.33
CA THR A 26 -15.90 7.43 6.17
C THR A 26 -15.91 8.90 6.58
N ARG A 27 -15.47 9.77 5.68
CA ARG A 27 -15.63 11.22 5.75
C ARG A 27 -16.65 11.64 4.70
N LYS A 28 -17.65 12.39 5.11
CA LYS A 28 -18.64 12.96 4.18
C LYS A 28 -18.05 14.20 3.49
N LEU A 29 -18.02 14.20 2.16
CA LEU A 29 -17.60 15.34 1.35
C LEU A 29 -18.79 16.23 0.98
N ASP A 30 -19.92 15.62 0.59
CA ASP A 30 -21.18 16.30 0.28
C ASP A 30 -22.40 15.39 0.56
N SER A 31 -23.59 15.75 0.06
CA SER A 31 -24.83 14.99 0.31
C SER A 31 -24.83 13.57 -0.25
N GLY A 32 -24.03 13.27 -1.28
CA GLY A 32 -23.98 11.98 -1.95
C GLY A 32 -22.62 11.30 -1.96
N THR A 33 -21.56 12.01 -1.56
CA THR A 33 -20.19 11.51 -1.65
C THR A 33 -19.56 11.27 -0.28
N LEU A 34 -19.06 10.05 -0.09
CA LEU A 34 -18.26 9.62 1.05
C LEU A 34 -16.84 9.31 0.57
N GLU A 35 -15.86 9.57 1.41
CA GLU A 35 -14.45 9.27 1.18
C GLU A 35 -13.90 8.42 2.33
N THR A 36 -12.98 7.50 2.02
CA THR A 36 -12.23 6.74 3.00
C THR A 36 -10.81 6.50 2.49
N ILE A 37 -9.93 6.06 3.38
CA ILE A 37 -8.64 5.49 3.00
C ILE A 37 -8.80 3.98 2.93
N ALA A 38 -8.60 3.38 1.75
CA ALA A 38 -8.61 1.94 1.60
C ALA A 38 -7.55 1.30 2.51
N PRO A 39 -7.90 0.23 3.25
CA PRO A 39 -6.94 -0.46 4.10
C PRO A 39 -5.87 -1.14 3.25
N GLY A 40 -4.66 -1.30 3.81
CA GLY A 40 -3.67 -2.20 3.21
C GLY A 40 -4.18 -3.64 3.25
N HIS A 41 -3.94 -4.39 2.17
CA HIS A 41 -4.29 -5.80 2.06
C HIS A 41 -3.03 -6.64 1.86
N ASP A 42 -3.05 -7.86 2.36
CA ASP A 42 -1.95 -8.81 2.39
C ASP A 42 -1.88 -9.74 1.16
N CYS A 43 -2.90 -9.75 0.31
CA CYS A 43 -2.91 -10.56 -0.91
C CYS A 43 -3.67 -9.87 -2.06
N CYS A 44 -3.46 -10.39 -3.27
CA CYS A 44 -4.16 -9.94 -4.47
C CYS A 44 -5.48 -10.70 -4.61
N GLU A 45 -6.59 -10.02 -4.37
CA GLU A 45 -7.92 -10.61 -4.51
C GLU A 45 -8.98 -9.54 -4.79
N THR A 46 -10.13 -9.99 -5.30
CA THR A 46 -11.33 -9.15 -5.36
C THR A 46 -12.05 -9.25 -4.02
N VAL A 47 -12.12 -8.15 -3.29
CA VAL A 47 -12.84 -8.07 -2.02
C VAL A 47 -14.23 -7.51 -2.21
N LYS A 48 -15.17 -7.96 -1.38
CA LYS A 48 -16.48 -7.34 -1.27
C LYS A 48 -16.38 -6.10 -0.40
N VAL A 49 -17.02 -5.00 -0.82
CA VAL A 49 -17.08 -3.74 -0.07
C VAL A 49 -18.53 -3.44 0.28
N SER A 50 -18.86 -3.41 1.56
CA SER A 50 -20.20 -3.08 2.05
C SER A 50 -20.19 -1.71 2.73
N LEU A 51 -21.10 -0.82 2.32
CA LEU A 51 -21.38 0.44 2.99
C LEU A 51 -22.41 0.21 4.09
N CYS A 52 -22.03 0.47 5.33
CA CYS A 52 -22.85 0.25 6.51
C CYS A 52 -23.23 1.58 7.16
N ALA A 53 -24.51 1.75 7.48
CA ALA A 53 -25.05 2.88 8.22
C ALA A 53 -25.31 2.47 9.68
N ALA A 54 -24.69 3.18 10.61
CA ALA A 54 -24.87 3.01 12.04
C ALA A 54 -25.59 4.23 12.61
N LYS A 55 -26.60 4.00 13.45
CA LYS A 55 -27.32 5.05 14.15
C LYS A 55 -27.56 4.60 15.59
N GLN A 56 -27.43 5.52 16.55
CA GLN A 56 -27.62 5.19 17.96
C GLN A 56 -29.02 4.58 18.21
N GLY A 57 -29.06 3.44 18.90
CA GLY A 57 -30.30 2.73 19.21
C GLY A 57 -30.94 2.00 18.03
N SER A 58 -30.27 1.94 16.87
CA SER A 58 -30.71 1.18 15.68
C SER A 58 -29.69 0.09 15.34
N PRO A 59 -30.12 -1.03 14.73
CA PRO A 59 -29.19 -2.03 14.21
C PRO A 59 -28.35 -1.46 13.06
N LEU A 60 -27.13 -1.97 12.89
CA LEU A 60 -26.29 -1.66 11.73
C LEU A 60 -26.99 -2.13 10.45
N LEU A 61 -27.10 -1.26 9.45
CA LEU A 61 -27.73 -1.57 8.18
C LEU A 61 -26.71 -1.51 7.04
N VAL A 62 -26.64 -2.55 6.21
CA VAL A 62 -25.93 -2.48 4.93
C VAL A 62 -26.81 -1.75 3.94
N VAL A 63 -26.33 -0.63 3.41
CA VAL A 63 -27.10 0.25 2.51
C VAL A 63 -26.67 0.15 1.06
N ALA A 64 -25.44 -0.31 0.80
CA ALA A 64 -24.93 -0.56 -0.54
C ALA A 64 -23.78 -1.57 -0.49
N GLU A 65 -23.52 -2.25 -1.60
CA GLU A 65 -22.40 -3.19 -1.75
C GLU A 65 -21.78 -3.05 -3.14
N ASP A 66 -20.48 -3.24 -3.22
CA ASP A 66 -19.70 -3.29 -4.46
C ASP A 66 -18.47 -4.20 -4.25
N SER A 67 -17.54 -4.20 -5.21
CA SER A 67 -16.29 -4.93 -5.13
C SER A 67 -15.10 -4.05 -5.48
N LEU A 68 -13.96 -4.33 -4.85
CA LEU A 68 -12.69 -3.67 -5.14
C LEU A 68 -11.63 -4.75 -5.37
N GLN A 69 -10.78 -4.55 -6.38
CA GLN A 69 -9.69 -5.48 -6.66
C GLN A 69 -8.38 -4.96 -6.07
N PHE A 70 -7.79 -5.75 -5.18
CA PHE A 70 -6.42 -5.56 -4.74
C PHE A 70 -5.49 -6.26 -5.72
N VAL A 71 -4.54 -5.50 -6.24
CA VAL A 71 -3.53 -5.96 -7.20
C VAL A 71 -2.15 -5.74 -6.62
N GLN A 72 -1.20 -6.52 -7.10
CA GLN A 72 0.19 -6.43 -6.68
C GLN A 72 0.76 -5.06 -7.07
N ASP A 73 1.44 -4.39 -6.13
CA ASP A 73 2.17 -3.17 -6.45
C ASP A 73 3.57 -3.55 -6.91
N GLU A 74 3.71 -3.79 -8.22
CA GLU A 74 4.97 -4.17 -8.85
C GLU A 74 6.08 -3.15 -8.59
N ALA A 75 5.75 -1.86 -8.46
CA ALA A 75 6.74 -0.82 -8.19
C ALA A 75 7.24 -0.90 -6.74
N TYR A 76 6.35 -1.22 -5.80
CA TYR A 76 6.73 -1.50 -4.42
C TYR A 76 7.59 -2.76 -4.29
N ASP A 77 7.25 -3.83 -5.00
CA ASP A 77 8.04 -5.07 -5.02
C ASP A 77 9.42 -4.84 -5.65
N ALA A 78 9.47 -4.09 -6.75
CA ALA A 78 10.73 -3.69 -7.38
C ALA A 78 11.56 -2.84 -6.41
N ALA A 79 10.95 -1.88 -5.71
CA ALA A 79 11.63 -1.08 -4.70
C ALA A 79 12.18 -1.95 -3.55
N GLN A 80 11.42 -2.92 -3.05
CA GLN A 80 11.88 -3.86 -2.03
C GLN A 80 13.06 -4.71 -2.51
N PHE A 81 12.97 -5.24 -3.72
CA PHE A 81 14.03 -6.03 -4.34
C PHE A 81 15.31 -5.18 -4.47
N LEU A 82 15.21 -3.98 -5.04
CA LEU A 82 16.32 -3.06 -5.20
C LEU A 82 16.93 -2.65 -3.84
N ALA A 83 16.09 -2.37 -2.84
CA ALA A 83 16.54 -2.06 -1.48
C ALA A 83 17.32 -3.23 -0.85
N THR A 84 16.85 -4.46 -1.05
CA THR A 84 17.50 -5.68 -0.54
C THR A 84 18.82 -5.98 -1.27
N CYS A 85 18.91 -5.62 -2.55
CA CYS A 85 20.10 -5.86 -3.37
C CYS A 85 21.16 -4.74 -3.28
N ALA A 86 20.90 -3.63 -2.61
CA ALA A 86 21.86 -2.54 -2.47
C ALA A 86 23.21 -3.04 -1.89
N GLY A 87 24.32 -2.67 -2.53
CA GLY A 87 25.66 -3.14 -2.18
C GLY A 87 25.99 -4.61 -2.52
N ASN A 88 25.04 -5.40 -3.04
CA ASN A 88 25.31 -6.78 -3.43
C ASN A 88 25.92 -6.86 -4.84
N GLN A 89 27.24 -7.07 -4.92
CA GLN A 89 27.97 -7.20 -6.19
C GLN A 89 27.47 -8.36 -7.08
N GLN A 90 26.93 -9.43 -6.48
CA GLN A 90 26.36 -10.54 -7.26
C GLN A 90 24.99 -10.18 -7.85
N ALA A 91 24.19 -9.34 -7.17
CA ALA A 91 22.94 -8.82 -7.71
C ALA A 91 23.18 -7.87 -8.90
N LEU A 92 24.31 -7.14 -8.91
CA LEU A 92 24.71 -6.33 -10.06
C LEU A 92 24.99 -7.18 -11.30
N ASN A 93 25.45 -8.43 -11.16
CA ASN A 93 25.61 -9.35 -12.29
C ASN A 93 24.25 -9.77 -12.90
N PHE A 94 23.15 -9.66 -12.13
CA PHE A 94 21.80 -9.94 -12.61
C PHE A 94 21.20 -8.79 -13.45
N THR A 95 21.73 -7.57 -13.36
CA THR A 95 21.24 -6.43 -14.16
C THR A 95 21.37 -6.66 -15.66
N ARG A 96 22.34 -7.47 -16.09
CA ARG A 96 22.52 -7.89 -17.49
C ARG A 96 21.34 -8.70 -18.05
N PHE A 97 20.53 -9.31 -17.19
CA PHE A 97 19.30 -10.01 -17.60
C PHE A 97 18.12 -9.04 -17.74
N LEU A 98 18.13 -7.90 -17.04
CA LEU A 98 17.07 -6.88 -17.13
C LEU A 98 17.10 -6.13 -18.46
N ASP A 99 18.26 -6.00 -19.10
CA ASP A 99 18.39 -5.42 -20.45
C ASP A 99 17.49 -6.11 -21.49
N LYS A 100 17.23 -7.40 -21.31
CA LYS A 100 16.38 -8.20 -22.20
C LYS A 100 14.89 -8.07 -21.91
N SER A 101 14.54 -7.58 -20.72
CA SER A 101 13.17 -7.40 -20.23
C SER A 101 12.81 -5.93 -20.07
N ARG A 102 13.54 -5.03 -20.75
CA ARG A 102 13.36 -3.58 -20.61
C ARG A 102 11.95 -3.18 -21.08
N PRO A 103 11.20 -2.42 -20.27
CA PRO A 103 9.92 -1.85 -20.70
C PRO A 103 10.12 -0.90 -21.90
N PRO A 104 9.09 -0.70 -22.74
CA PRO A 104 9.05 0.39 -23.71
C PRO A 104 9.44 1.74 -23.07
N ALA A 105 10.08 2.64 -23.81
CA ALA A 105 10.64 3.87 -23.24
C ALA A 105 9.62 4.74 -22.47
N GLY A 106 8.35 4.78 -22.91
CA GLY A 106 7.29 5.52 -22.21
C GLY A 106 6.88 4.89 -20.87
N ASP A 107 7.08 3.58 -20.71
CA ASP A 107 6.78 2.86 -19.47
C ASP A 107 7.92 2.99 -18.47
N VAL A 108 9.15 3.25 -18.93
CA VAL A 108 10.32 3.38 -18.05
C VAL A 108 10.22 4.61 -17.14
N ASP A 109 9.85 5.78 -17.67
CA ASP A 109 9.73 7.01 -16.86
C ASP A 109 8.60 6.88 -15.83
N PHE A 110 7.48 6.27 -16.23
CA PHE A 110 6.35 5.99 -15.34
C PHE A 110 6.71 4.99 -14.24
N LEU A 111 7.46 3.94 -14.59
CA LEU A 111 7.94 2.95 -13.62
C LEU A 111 8.97 3.56 -12.66
N ASP A 112 9.88 4.41 -13.15
CA ASP A 112 10.87 5.10 -12.32
C ASP A 112 10.20 5.98 -11.26
N GLU A 113 9.21 6.80 -11.67
CA GLU A 113 8.42 7.61 -10.74
C GLU A 113 7.75 6.75 -9.66
N LYS A 114 7.09 5.66 -10.06
CA LYS A 114 6.41 4.77 -9.12
C LYS A 114 7.38 4.06 -8.16
N VAL A 115 8.52 3.59 -8.65
CA VAL A 115 9.54 2.94 -7.82
C VAL A 115 10.16 3.95 -6.85
N ALA A 116 10.45 5.17 -7.30
CA ALA A 116 10.96 6.24 -6.45
C ALA A 116 9.97 6.61 -5.32
N LEU A 117 8.67 6.70 -5.65
CA LEU A 117 7.62 6.91 -4.67
C LEU A 117 7.55 5.74 -3.67
N ALA A 118 7.60 4.50 -4.14
CA ALA A 118 7.63 3.33 -3.26
C ALA A 118 8.83 3.35 -2.31
N PHE A 119 10.03 3.70 -2.78
CA PHE A 119 11.23 3.85 -1.95
C PHE A 119 11.04 4.85 -0.80
N ARG A 120 10.30 5.94 -1.03
CA ARG A 120 9.99 6.94 0.02
C ARG A 120 9.19 6.34 1.19
N HIS A 121 8.43 5.28 0.92
CA HIS A 121 7.54 4.64 1.89
C HIS A 121 8.10 3.31 2.42
N LEU A 122 9.24 2.84 1.91
CA LEU A 122 9.91 1.66 2.43
C LEU A 122 10.51 1.92 3.81
N LYS A 123 10.38 0.90 4.68
CA LYS A 123 11.12 0.85 5.95
C LYS A 123 12.51 0.31 5.69
N LEU A 124 13.44 1.19 5.37
CA LEU A 124 14.82 0.81 5.11
C LEU A 124 15.57 0.49 6.43
N PRO A 125 16.49 -0.49 6.44
CA PRO A 125 17.36 -0.75 7.58
C PRO A 125 18.16 0.48 8.00
N ALA A 126 18.52 0.57 9.29
CA ALA A 126 19.42 1.60 9.77
C ALA A 126 20.78 1.54 9.04
N GLY A 127 21.27 2.68 8.55
CA GLY A 127 22.53 2.75 7.80
C GLY A 127 22.43 2.26 6.35
N TRP A 128 21.22 1.96 5.85
CA TRP A 128 21.03 1.59 4.45
C TRP A 128 21.49 2.73 3.53
N ASN A 129 22.27 2.36 2.51
CA ASN A 129 22.63 3.23 1.41
C ASN A 129 22.83 2.37 0.14
N VAL A 130 22.92 3.03 -1.02
CA VAL A 130 23.03 2.36 -2.33
C VAL A 130 24.31 1.52 -2.46
N LEU A 131 25.38 1.88 -1.76
CA LEU A 131 26.65 1.14 -1.74
C LEU A 131 26.59 -0.07 -0.80
N GLY A 132 25.51 -0.24 -0.03
CA GLY A 132 25.34 -1.26 1.00
C GLY A 132 25.56 -0.72 2.41
N ALA A 133 24.93 -1.33 3.42
CA ALA A 133 25.19 -0.99 4.80
C ALA A 133 26.65 -1.36 5.15
N ASP A 134 27.40 -0.44 5.75
CA ASP A 134 28.83 -0.61 6.07
C ASP A 134 29.09 -1.94 6.80
N HIS A 135 29.83 -2.84 6.15
CA HIS A 135 30.41 -4.02 6.78
C HIS A 135 31.70 -3.64 7.52
N THR A 136 31.63 -2.79 8.55
CA THR A 136 32.77 -2.59 9.45
C THR A 136 32.63 -3.47 10.69
N ALA A 137 32.96 -4.76 10.57
CA ALA A 137 33.52 -5.57 11.66
C ALA A 137 33.90 -6.97 11.15
N ASN A 138 35.12 -7.13 10.63
CA ASN A 138 36.04 -8.25 10.96
C ASN A 138 37.33 -8.19 10.12
N GLY A 139 37.99 -7.04 10.12
CA GLY A 139 39.42 -6.98 9.86
C GLY A 139 40.18 -7.10 11.19
N LYS A 140 40.37 -8.33 11.71
CA LYS A 140 41.41 -8.54 12.72
C LYS A 140 42.76 -8.40 12.01
N MET A 141 43.31 -7.19 12.04
CA MET A 141 44.74 -6.98 11.90
C MET A 141 45.38 -7.59 13.16
N VAL A 142 45.97 -8.77 13.00
CA VAL A 142 46.88 -9.34 14.01
C VAL A 142 48.26 -8.75 13.73
N CYS A 143 48.90 -8.31 14.80
CA CYS A 143 50.21 -7.66 14.87
C CYS A 143 51.29 -8.41 14.09
#